data_AF-A0A3B8WX14-F1
#
_entry.id   AF-A0A3B8WX14-F1
#
_cell.length_a   1.000
_cell.length_b   1.000
_cell.length_c   1.000
_cell.angle_alpha   90.00
_cell.angle_beta   90.00
_cell.angle_gamma   90.00
#
_symmetry.space_group_name_H-M   'P 1'
#
loop_
_entity.id
_entity.type
_entity.pdbx_description
1 polymer ?
#
loop_
_entity_poly.entity_id
_entity_poly.type
_entity_poly.pdbx_seq_one_letter_code
_entity_poly.pdbx_strand_id
1 'polypeptide(L)'
;MSQNIQDVLSSFSQKLARFNKSPDAQRVVAPSKDSYYEEKIRERAERIRNSVVSTYKIYRAPFEALGEKSDRAASLDRDEQALLKAYNLYKSCMEIDKENQDEIGATHIKNVELYSPLADKASYTSGGQFIYLLCWLYFEQNCQEFLPYFKDFENHFVLCFSPSENFQFEDGHEKEIFELVKAEFYS
;
A
#
# COMPACT_ATOMS: atom_id res chain seq x y z
N MET A 1 -80.83 1.18 -19.69
CA MET A 1 -79.47 1.23 -19.10
C MET A 1 -78.47 1.31 -20.24
N SER A 2 -78.01 2.53 -20.54
CA SER A 2 -76.90 2.81 -21.46
C SER A 2 -76.02 3.81 -20.73
N GLN A 3 -75.10 3.31 -19.91
CA GLN A 3 -74.09 4.16 -19.28
C GLN A 3 -73.22 4.74 -20.39
N ASN A 4 -73.25 6.06 -20.53
CA ASN A 4 -72.63 6.80 -21.61
C ASN A 4 -71.11 6.57 -21.63
N ILE A 5 -70.64 5.86 -22.66
CA ILE A 5 -69.21 5.67 -22.99
C ILE A 5 -68.49 7.03 -23.15
N GLN A 6 -69.25 8.09 -23.47
CA GLN A 6 -68.77 9.47 -23.56
C GLN A 6 -68.29 10.05 -22.20
N ASP A 7 -68.89 9.64 -21.07
CA ASP A 7 -68.47 10.10 -19.74
C ASP A 7 -67.19 9.39 -19.27
N VAL A 8 -66.97 8.16 -19.72
CA VAL A 8 -65.74 7.41 -19.43
C VAL A 8 -64.58 7.97 -20.24
N LEU A 9 -64.78 8.31 -21.51
CA LEU A 9 -63.76 8.93 -22.38
C LEU A 9 -63.41 10.37 -21.96
N SER A 10 -64.37 11.14 -21.45
CA SER A 10 -64.13 12.50 -20.94
C SER A 10 -63.32 12.47 -19.63
N SER A 11 -63.59 11.52 -18.74
CA SER A 11 -62.81 11.34 -17.51
C SER A 11 -61.38 10.85 -17.77
N PHE A 12 -61.15 10.06 -18.83
CA PHE A 12 -59.82 9.63 -19.25
C PHE A 12 -59.02 10.79 -19.89
N SER A 13 -59.68 11.58 -20.74
CA SER A 13 -59.07 12.78 -21.35
C SER A 13 -58.75 13.86 -20.32
N GLN A 14 -59.60 14.03 -19.30
CA GLN A 14 -59.31 14.94 -18.18
C GLN A 14 -58.14 14.45 -17.31
N LYS A 15 -57.99 13.13 -17.11
CA LYS A 15 -56.82 12.57 -16.39
C LYS A 15 -55.52 12.73 -17.19
N LEU A 16 -55.55 12.55 -18.51
CA LEU A 16 -54.40 12.80 -19.40
C LEU A 16 -54.02 14.28 -19.49
N ALA A 17 -55.02 15.18 -19.57
CA ALA A 17 -54.78 16.62 -19.60
C ALA A 17 -54.21 17.16 -18.27
N ARG A 18 -54.49 16.51 -17.14
CA ARG A 18 -53.87 16.82 -15.84
C ARG A 18 -52.42 16.33 -15.75
N PHE A 19 -52.05 15.28 -16.46
CA PHE A 19 -50.67 14.81 -16.56
C PHE A 19 -49.79 15.75 -17.42
N ASN A 20 -50.34 16.31 -18.49
CA ASN A 20 -49.64 17.23 -19.39
C ASN A 20 -49.64 18.71 -18.92
N LYS A 21 -50.34 19.03 -17.83
CA LYS A 21 -50.39 20.37 -17.22
C LYS A 21 -49.75 20.42 -15.83
N SER A 22 -48.81 19.53 -15.53
CA SER A 22 -47.82 19.87 -14.51
C SER A 22 -46.78 20.73 -15.23
N PRO A 23 -46.63 22.02 -14.91
CA PRO A 23 -45.41 22.72 -15.30
C PRO A 23 -44.26 21.92 -14.70
N ASP A 24 -43.15 21.82 -15.43
CA ASP A 24 -41.89 21.23 -15.01
C ASP A 24 -41.50 21.72 -13.61
N ALA A 25 -42.06 21.10 -12.58
CA ALA A 25 -41.39 20.96 -11.30
C ALA A 25 -40.24 20.04 -11.66
N GLN A 26 -39.11 20.67 -12.02
CA GLN A 26 -37.80 20.05 -12.06
C GLN A 26 -37.81 19.03 -10.93
N ARG A 27 -37.97 17.75 -11.28
CA ARG A 27 -37.67 16.68 -10.34
C ARG A 27 -36.21 16.95 -10.06
N VAL A 28 -35.93 17.54 -8.91
CA VAL A 28 -34.59 17.59 -8.35
C VAL A 28 -34.23 16.12 -8.30
N VAL A 29 -33.45 15.68 -9.30
CA VAL A 29 -32.87 14.36 -9.32
C VAL A 29 -32.06 14.38 -8.04
N ALA A 30 -32.55 13.67 -7.02
CA ALA A 30 -31.79 13.50 -5.79
C ALA A 30 -30.38 13.09 -6.24
N PRO A 31 -29.31 13.78 -5.78
CA PRO A 31 -27.96 13.44 -6.20
C PRO A 31 -27.82 11.93 -6.05
N SER A 32 -27.41 11.26 -7.15
CA SER A 32 -27.33 9.81 -7.15
C SER A 32 -26.46 9.41 -5.96
N LYS A 33 -26.91 8.42 -5.18
CA LYS A 33 -26.09 7.91 -4.06
C LYS A 33 -24.68 7.53 -4.55
N ASP A 34 -24.58 7.16 -5.82
CA ASP A 34 -23.35 6.83 -6.53
C ASP A 34 -22.35 7.99 -6.55
N SER A 35 -22.74 9.25 -6.82
CA SER A 35 -21.78 10.37 -6.82
C SER A 35 -21.20 10.66 -5.44
N TYR A 36 -22.00 10.47 -4.39
CA TYR A 36 -21.54 10.60 -3.01
C TYR A 36 -20.57 9.47 -2.61
N TYR A 37 -20.81 8.24 -3.08
CA TYR A 37 -19.90 7.13 -2.84
C TYR A 37 -18.60 7.28 -3.62
N GLU A 38 -18.66 7.73 -4.88
CA GLU A 38 -17.49 8.04 -5.71
C GLU A 38 -16.63 9.13 -5.05
N GLU A 39 -17.24 10.20 -4.55
CA GLU A 39 -16.53 11.27 -3.85
C GLU A 39 -15.88 10.76 -2.56
N LYS A 40 -16.59 9.95 -1.76
CA LYS A 40 -16.02 9.32 -0.57
C LYS A 40 -14.86 8.37 -0.87
N ILE A 41 -14.93 7.62 -1.96
CA ILE A 41 -13.85 6.74 -2.39
C ILE A 41 -12.63 7.58 -2.78
N ARG A 42 -12.84 8.66 -3.54
CA ARG A 42 -11.77 9.60 -3.92
C ARG A 42 -11.11 10.23 -2.68
N GLU A 43 -11.90 10.77 -1.75
CA GLU A 43 -11.40 11.37 -0.51
C GLU A 43 -10.63 10.36 0.36
N ARG A 44 -11.05 9.09 0.37
CA ARG A 44 -10.32 8.05 1.10
C ARG A 44 -8.99 7.74 0.41
N ALA A 45 -8.98 7.60 -0.91
CA ALA A 45 -7.76 7.35 -1.69
C ALA A 45 -6.76 8.50 -1.54
N GLU A 46 -7.21 9.75 -1.60
CA GLU A 46 -6.38 10.93 -1.38
C GLU A 46 -5.81 10.97 0.04
N ARG A 47 -6.61 10.62 1.06
CA ARG A 47 -6.11 10.54 2.44
C ARG A 47 -5.03 9.47 2.61
N ILE A 48 -5.22 8.29 2.01
CA ILE A 48 -4.22 7.22 2.04
C ILE A 48 -2.94 7.69 1.35
N ARG A 49 -3.05 8.21 0.12
CA ARG A 49 -1.93 8.75 -0.65
C ARG A 49 -1.16 9.80 0.14
N ASN A 50 -1.85 10.80 0.70
CA ASN A 50 -1.22 11.85 1.51
C ASN A 50 -0.52 11.28 2.76
N SER A 51 -1.15 10.30 3.43
CA SER A 51 -0.55 9.61 4.58
C SER A 51 0.72 8.85 4.20
N VAL A 52 0.70 8.11 3.08
CA VAL A 52 1.84 7.35 2.58
C VAL A 52 2.99 8.28 2.19
N VAL A 53 2.69 9.32 1.40
CA VAL A 53 3.67 10.31 0.93
C VAL A 53 4.31 11.04 2.11
N SER A 54 3.52 11.50 3.09
CA SER A 54 4.04 12.20 4.26
C SER A 54 4.88 11.27 5.15
N THR A 55 4.47 10.02 5.32
CA THR A 55 5.23 9.04 6.09
C THR A 55 6.55 8.71 5.40
N TYR A 56 6.53 8.45 4.09
CA TYR A 56 7.75 8.09 3.36
C TYR A 56 8.78 9.24 3.33
N LYS A 57 8.33 10.51 3.28
CA LYS A 57 9.26 11.65 3.42
C LYS A 57 10.08 11.60 4.71
N ILE A 58 9.50 11.08 5.80
CA ILE A 58 10.22 10.91 7.06
C ILE A 58 11.31 9.83 6.93
N TYR A 59 11.02 8.71 6.28
CA TYR A 59 12.02 7.65 6.05
C TYR A 59 13.07 8.03 5.02
N ARG A 60 12.73 8.88 4.05
CA ARG A 60 13.68 9.35 3.03
C ARG A 60 14.73 10.30 3.61
N ALA A 61 14.31 11.20 4.49
CA ALA A 61 15.18 12.19 5.11
C ALA A 61 14.75 12.47 6.56
N PRO A 62 15.09 11.58 7.52
CA PRO A 62 14.58 11.65 8.89
C PRO A 62 14.91 12.98 9.59
N PHE A 63 16.14 13.48 9.43
CA PHE A 63 16.59 14.72 10.06
C PHE A 63 15.99 15.98 9.43
N GLU A 64 15.70 15.96 8.12
CA GLU A 64 15.00 17.06 7.46
C GLU A 64 13.53 17.12 7.89
N ALA A 65 12.88 15.96 8.01
CA ALA A 65 11.46 15.87 8.31
C ALA A 65 11.14 16.06 9.81
N LEU A 66 12.01 15.62 10.71
CA LEU A 66 11.78 15.63 12.16
C LEU A 66 12.71 16.57 12.94
N GLY A 67 13.73 17.12 12.29
CA GLY A 67 14.73 18.02 12.87
C GLY A 67 16.02 17.30 13.30
N GLU A 68 17.15 18.00 13.18
CA GLU A 68 18.51 17.48 13.41
C GLU A 68 18.74 16.88 14.81
N LYS A 69 18.02 17.36 15.83
CA LYS A 69 18.14 16.92 17.23
C LYS A 69 17.07 15.91 17.66
N SER A 70 16.32 15.36 16.71
CA SER A 70 15.23 14.44 17.00
C SER A 70 15.75 13.04 17.30
N ASP A 71 15.44 12.53 18.50
CA ASP A 71 15.73 11.14 18.88
C ASP A 71 15.05 10.14 17.93
N ARG A 72 13.88 10.50 17.41
CA ARG A 72 13.15 9.69 16.43
C ARG A 72 13.90 9.63 15.10
N ALA A 73 14.45 10.75 14.63
CA ALA A 73 15.27 10.77 13.42
C ALA A 73 16.53 9.91 13.59
N ALA A 74 17.23 10.06 14.71
CA ALA A 74 18.40 9.24 15.04
C ALA A 74 18.07 7.75 15.24
N SER A 75 16.85 7.42 15.68
CA SER A 75 16.40 6.02 15.72
C SER A 75 16.17 5.45 14.32
N LEU A 76 15.51 6.20 13.44
CA LEU A 76 15.22 5.76 12.07
C LEU A 76 16.51 5.58 11.27
N ASP A 77 17.44 6.54 11.36
CA ASP A 77 18.76 6.43 10.72
C ASP A 77 19.51 5.17 11.18
N ARG A 78 19.48 4.85 12.49
CA ARG A 78 20.05 3.58 12.98
C ARG A 78 19.37 2.34 12.42
N ASP A 79 18.06 2.40 12.21
CA ASP A 79 17.29 1.28 11.65
C ASP A 79 17.58 1.08 10.16
N GLU A 80 17.68 2.17 9.41
CA GLU A 80 18.14 2.20 8.02
C GLU A 80 19.53 1.59 7.88
N GLN A 81 20.49 2.01 8.71
CA GLN A 81 21.85 1.46 8.72
C GLN A 81 21.88 -0.02 9.16
N ALA A 82 21.03 -0.43 10.11
CA ALA A 82 20.93 -1.83 10.51
C ALA A 82 20.40 -2.72 9.39
N LEU A 83 19.38 -2.24 8.66
CA LEU A 83 18.81 -2.97 7.52
C LEU A 83 19.83 -3.09 6.38
N LEU A 84 20.52 -1.99 6.03
CA LEU A 84 21.54 -2.00 4.98
C LEU A 84 22.69 -2.97 5.29
N LYS A 85 23.12 -3.03 6.55
CA LYS A 85 24.13 -4.01 7.00
C LYS A 85 23.63 -5.45 6.86
N ALA A 86 22.39 -5.71 7.25
CA ALA A 86 21.79 -7.04 7.09
C ALA A 86 21.67 -7.44 5.62
N TYR A 87 21.26 -6.51 4.75
CA TYR A 87 21.21 -6.71 3.30
C TYR A 87 22.57 -7.08 2.72
N ASN A 88 23.61 -6.28 3.03
CA ASN A 88 24.96 -6.53 2.52
C ASN A 88 25.51 -7.88 3.01
N LEU A 89 25.25 -8.25 4.27
CA LEU A 89 25.65 -9.55 4.81
C LEU A 89 24.97 -10.70 4.05
N TYR A 90 23.66 -10.61 3.84
CA TYR A 90 22.91 -11.60 3.08
C TYR A 90 23.43 -11.71 1.64
N LYS A 91 23.61 -10.57 0.96
CA LYS A 91 24.11 -10.50 -0.41
C LYS A 91 25.48 -11.18 -0.54
N SER A 92 26.42 -10.88 0.35
CA SER A 92 27.74 -11.51 0.34
C SER A 92 27.68 -13.02 0.56
N CYS A 93 26.79 -13.51 1.43
CA CYS A 93 26.57 -14.95 1.57
C CYS A 93 26.08 -15.59 0.27
N MET A 94 25.12 -14.96 -0.42
CA MET A 94 24.59 -15.47 -1.69
C MET A 94 25.60 -15.41 -2.84
N GLU A 95 26.45 -14.39 -2.88
CA GLU A 95 27.55 -14.30 -3.85
C GLU A 95 28.55 -15.45 -3.68
N ILE A 96 28.94 -15.75 -2.43
CA ILE A 96 29.83 -16.90 -2.12
C ILE A 96 29.18 -18.23 -2.53
N ASP A 97 27.89 -18.41 -2.26
CA ASP A 97 27.19 -19.65 -2.64
C ASP A 97 27.09 -19.80 -4.17
N LYS A 98 26.91 -18.68 -4.88
CA LYS A 98 26.86 -18.64 -6.35
C LYS A 98 28.21 -18.99 -6.99
N GLU A 99 29.33 -18.54 -6.42
CA GLU A 99 30.68 -18.90 -6.91
C GLU A 99 30.94 -20.41 -6.89
N ASN A 100 30.26 -21.14 -5.99
CA ASN A 100 30.42 -22.58 -5.82
C ASN A 100 29.41 -23.42 -6.65
N GLN A 101 28.49 -22.80 -7.42
CA GLN A 101 27.37 -23.52 -8.07
C GLN A 101 27.79 -24.58 -9.09
N ASP A 102 28.90 -24.37 -9.80
CA ASP A 102 29.34 -25.26 -10.90
C ASP A 102 30.38 -26.31 -10.44
N GLU A 103 30.78 -26.31 -9.16
CA GLU A 103 31.82 -27.20 -8.66
C GLU A 103 31.23 -28.53 -8.16
N ILE A 104 31.69 -29.64 -8.73
CA ILE A 104 31.23 -30.98 -8.35
C ILE A 104 31.73 -31.29 -6.93
N GLY A 105 30.78 -31.43 -5.99
CA GLY A 105 31.09 -31.70 -4.59
C GLY A 105 31.32 -30.44 -3.74
N ALA A 106 30.94 -29.27 -4.23
CA ALA A 106 31.03 -28.02 -3.46
C ALA A 106 30.14 -28.04 -2.20
N THR A 107 30.52 -27.24 -1.22
CA THR A 107 29.68 -26.97 -0.04
C THR A 107 28.77 -25.79 -0.34
N HIS A 108 27.48 -25.96 -0.10
CA HIS A 108 26.46 -24.93 -0.36
C HIS A 108 25.81 -24.43 0.92
N ILE A 109 25.33 -23.19 0.87
CA ILE A 109 24.55 -22.58 1.94
C ILE A 109 23.13 -23.12 1.89
N LYS A 110 22.72 -23.85 2.94
CA LYS A 110 21.34 -24.36 3.05
C LYS A 110 20.33 -23.28 3.46
N ASN A 111 20.71 -22.41 4.40
CA ASN A 111 19.88 -21.32 4.90
C ASN A 111 20.76 -20.20 5.47
N VAL A 112 20.33 -18.94 5.35
CA VAL A 112 20.94 -17.79 6.02
C VAL A 112 19.93 -17.20 6.99
N GLU A 113 20.22 -17.32 8.28
CA GLU A 113 19.40 -16.74 9.35
C GLU A 113 20.12 -15.51 9.91
N LEU A 114 19.47 -14.35 9.80
CA LEU A 114 20.00 -13.09 10.30
C LEU A 114 19.19 -12.63 11.50
N TYR A 115 19.85 -12.58 12.66
CA TYR A 115 19.30 -11.91 13.82
C TYR A 115 19.48 -10.40 13.65
N SER A 116 18.37 -9.67 13.61
CA SER A 116 18.35 -8.22 13.44
C SER A 116 17.55 -7.57 14.57
N PRO A 117 18.03 -6.47 15.18
CA PRO A 117 17.28 -5.74 16.20
C PRO A 117 15.98 -5.13 15.65
N LEU A 118 15.82 -5.08 14.32
CA LEU A 118 14.57 -4.68 13.68
C LEU A 118 13.43 -5.68 13.95
N ALA A 119 13.76 -6.96 14.14
CA ALA A 119 12.78 -8.01 14.44
C ALA A 119 12.16 -7.87 15.84
N ASP A 120 12.84 -7.18 16.75
CA ASP A 120 12.35 -6.92 18.11
C ASP A 120 11.41 -5.69 18.16
N LYS A 121 11.27 -4.95 17.05
CA LYS A 121 10.46 -3.74 16.98
C LYS A 121 9.06 -4.05 16.47
N ALA A 122 8.08 -3.97 17.37
CA ALA A 122 6.67 -4.18 17.05
C ALA A 122 6.15 -3.27 15.91
N SER A 123 6.70 -2.06 15.77
CA SER A 123 6.36 -1.14 14.66
C SER A 123 6.62 -1.76 13.28
N TYR A 124 7.60 -2.66 13.17
CA TYR A 124 7.99 -3.30 11.93
C TYR A 124 7.36 -4.68 11.75
N THR A 125 7.24 -5.47 12.82
CA THR A 125 6.74 -6.84 12.72
C THR A 125 5.22 -6.93 12.69
N SER A 126 4.51 -6.11 13.47
CA SER A 126 3.04 -6.10 13.53
C SER A 126 2.43 -4.73 13.19
N GLY A 127 3.23 -3.67 13.23
CA GLY A 127 2.77 -2.28 13.01
C GLY A 127 2.74 -1.83 11.55
N GLY A 128 3.17 -2.67 10.60
CA GLY A 128 3.12 -2.38 9.16
C GLY A 128 4.02 -1.23 8.69
N GLN A 129 4.99 -0.79 9.51
CA GLN A 129 5.90 0.30 9.13
C GLN A 129 7.13 -0.18 8.37
N PHE A 130 7.37 -1.49 8.32
CA PHE A 130 8.56 -2.05 7.69
C PHE A 130 8.63 -1.77 6.19
N ILE A 131 7.47 -1.70 5.52
CA ILE A 131 7.37 -1.36 4.10
C ILE A 131 8.06 -0.04 3.75
N TYR A 132 8.09 0.94 4.66
CA TYR A 132 8.77 2.21 4.40
C TYR A 132 10.30 2.07 4.46
N LEU A 133 10.83 1.22 5.34
CA LEU A 133 12.26 0.87 5.33
C LEU A 133 12.63 0.06 4.09
N LEU A 134 11.75 -0.85 3.65
CA LEU A 134 11.92 -1.58 2.40
C LEU A 134 11.98 -0.62 1.22
N CYS A 135 11.06 0.35 1.12
CA CYS A 135 11.08 1.38 0.08
C CYS A 135 12.39 2.18 0.11
N TRP A 136 12.85 2.62 1.28
CA TRP A 136 14.13 3.33 1.41
C TRP A 136 15.30 2.47 0.90
N LEU A 137 15.38 1.21 1.30
CA LEU A 137 16.43 0.29 0.86
C LEU A 137 16.39 0.09 -0.67
N TYR A 138 15.20 -0.11 -1.22
CA TYR A 138 15.00 -0.37 -2.64
C TYR A 138 15.29 0.84 -3.52
N PHE A 139 14.75 2.02 -3.17
CA PHE A 139 14.82 3.22 -4.00
C PHE A 139 16.02 4.12 -3.69
N GLU A 140 16.34 4.35 -2.42
CA GLU A 140 17.41 5.27 -2.03
C GLU A 140 18.78 4.58 -2.01
N GLN A 141 18.85 3.33 -1.54
CA GLN A 141 20.10 2.54 -1.53
C GLN A 141 20.30 1.68 -2.78
N ASN A 142 19.33 1.71 -3.72
CA ASN A 142 19.36 0.92 -4.97
C ASN A 142 19.61 -0.59 -4.74
N CYS A 143 19.18 -1.11 -3.60
CA CYS A 143 19.36 -2.51 -3.20
C CYS A 143 18.16 -3.34 -3.68
N GLN A 144 18.14 -3.67 -4.97
CA GLN A 144 16.96 -4.22 -5.66
C GLN A 144 17.03 -5.73 -5.92
N GLU A 145 18.14 -6.41 -5.62
CA GLU A 145 18.30 -7.84 -5.93
C GLU A 145 17.53 -8.76 -4.96
N PHE A 146 17.44 -8.35 -3.70
CA PHE A 146 16.79 -9.10 -2.64
C PHE A 146 15.87 -8.19 -1.84
N LEU A 147 14.65 -8.65 -1.58
CA LEU A 147 13.70 -7.91 -0.75
C LEU A 147 13.66 -8.52 0.66
N PRO A 148 13.85 -7.69 1.71
CA PRO A 148 13.74 -8.15 3.07
C PRO A 148 12.28 -8.34 3.47
N TYR A 149 12.01 -9.30 4.35
CA TYR A 149 10.71 -9.50 4.98
C TYR A 149 10.87 -10.16 6.35
N PHE A 150 9.85 -10.02 7.19
CA PHE A 150 9.82 -10.74 8.47
C PHE A 150 9.04 -12.02 8.32
N LYS A 151 9.57 -13.09 8.92
CA LYS A 151 8.89 -14.36 9.06
C LYS A 151 8.73 -14.70 10.54
N ASP A 152 7.53 -15.12 10.93
CA ASP A 152 7.24 -15.59 12.28
C ASP A 152 7.71 -17.04 12.45
N PHE A 153 8.50 -17.28 13.48
CA PHE A 153 8.94 -18.59 13.94
C PHE A 153 8.63 -18.74 15.43
N GLU A 154 7.61 -19.54 15.78
CA GLU A 154 7.35 -20.01 17.14
C GLU A 154 7.55 -18.94 18.26
N ASN A 155 6.97 -17.74 18.06
CA ASN A 155 7.00 -16.58 18.98
C ASN A 155 8.17 -15.59 18.81
N HIS A 156 8.94 -15.66 17.74
CA HIS A 156 9.87 -14.58 17.38
C HIS A 156 9.87 -14.32 15.88
N PHE A 157 10.14 -13.08 15.49
CA PHE A 157 10.30 -12.71 14.10
C PHE A 157 11.76 -12.84 13.70
N VAL A 158 12.00 -13.27 12.45
CA VAL A 158 13.33 -13.34 11.86
C VAL A 158 13.33 -12.51 10.58
N LEU A 159 14.40 -11.73 10.37
CA LEU A 159 14.60 -10.99 9.13
C LEU A 159 15.12 -11.95 8.06
N CYS A 160 14.29 -12.18 7.04
CA CYS A 160 14.60 -13.01 5.89
C CYS A 160 14.74 -12.15 4.64
N PHE A 161 15.32 -12.72 3.59
CA PHE A 161 15.49 -12.08 2.29
C PHE A 161 15.03 -13.05 1.20
N SER A 162 14.37 -12.53 0.18
CA SER A 162 13.96 -13.30 -1.01
C SER A 162 14.45 -12.59 -2.26
N PRO A 163 14.88 -13.32 -3.31
CA PRO A 163 15.12 -12.72 -4.62
C PRO A 163 13.92 -11.89 -5.07
N SER A 164 14.15 -10.66 -5.54
CA SER A 164 13.07 -9.74 -5.89
C SER A 164 12.13 -10.28 -6.97
N GLU A 165 12.64 -11.12 -7.87
CA GLU A 165 11.86 -11.82 -8.89
C GLU A 165 10.81 -12.79 -8.32
N ASN A 166 11.07 -13.34 -7.14
CA ASN A 166 10.22 -14.32 -6.47
C ASN A 166 9.43 -13.70 -5.31
N PHE A 167 9.67 -12.42 -5.00
CA PHE A 167 9.05 -11.75 -3.88
C PHE A 167 7.59 -11.43 -4.19
N GLN A 168 6.71 -11.75 -3.25
CA GLN A 168 5.30 -11.40 -3.29
C GLN A 168 4.94 -10.71 -1.98
N PHE A 169 4.33 -9.53 -2.07
CA PHE A 169 3.71 -8.90 -0.91
C PHE A 169 2.54 -9.76 -0.43
N GLU A 170 2.61 -10.22 0.82
CA GLU A 170 1.54 -11.03 1.43
C GLU A 170 0.28 -10.18 1.68
N ASP A 171 0.47 -8.91 2.02
CA ASP A 171 -0.59 -7.92 2.23
C ASP A 171 -0.73 -6.99 1.01
N GLY A 172 -1.95 -6.88 0.49
CA GLY A 172 -2.27 -5.95 -0.60
C GLY A 172 -2.02 -4.47 -0.22
N HIS A 173 -2.09 -4.13 1.06
CA HIS A 173 -1.80 -2.78 1.55
C HIS A 173 -0.31 -2.42 1.43
N GLU A 174 0.61 -3.35 1.71
CA GLU A 174 2.05 -3.09 1.54
C GLU A 174 2.41 -2.87 0.07
N LYS A 175 1.80 -3.67 -0.82
CA LYS A 175 1.93 -3.47 -2.26
C LYS A 175 1.40 -2.11 -2.70
N GLU A 176 0.25 -1.69 -2.18
CA GLU A 176 -0.31 -0.36 -2.47
C GLU A 176 0.64 0.75 -2.03
N ILE A 177 1.22 0.65 -0.82
CA ILE A 177 2.21 1.61 -0.32
C ILE A 177 3.42 1.67 -1.26
N PHE A 178 3.98 0.51 -1.64
CA PHE A 178 5.16 0.44 -2.49
C PHE A 178 4.93 1.13 -3.84
N GLU A 179 3.81 0.82 -4.51
CA GLU A 179 3.47 1.41 -5.80
C GLU A 179 3.17 2.92 -5.68
N LEU A 180 2.51 3.36 -4.60
CA LEU A 180 2.29 4.79 -4.36
C LEU A 180 3.62 5.54 -4.17
N VAL A 181 4.55 4.98 -3.38
CA VAL A 181 5.88 5.58 -3.20
C VAL A 181 6.63 5.64 -4.53
N LYS A 182 6.61 4.56 -5.30
CA LYS A 182 7.24 4.50 -6.63
C LYS A 182 6.69 5.57 -7.57
N ALA A 183 5.36 5.70 -7.64
CA ALA A 183 4.68 6.65 -8.51
C ALA A 183 4.95 8.11 -8.14
N GLU A 184 5.08 8.41 -6.84
CA GLU A 184 5.18 9.79 -6.36
C GLU A 184 6.59 10.34 -6.32
N PHE A 185 7.59 9.47 -6.15
CA PHE A 185 8.97 9.89 -5.91
C PHE A 185 9.96 9.45 -6.98
N TYR A 186 9.64 8.42 -7.78
CA TYR A 186 10.61 7.76 -8.68
C TYR A 186 10.08 7.41 -10.07
N SER A 187 8.92 7.94 -10.48
CA SER A 187 8.32 7.76 -11.82
C SER A 187 8.37 9.04 -12.66
#